data_AF-A0A8J2I222-F1
#
_entry.id   AF-A0A8J2I222-F1
#
_cell.length_a   1.000
_cell.length_b   1.000
_cell.length_c   1.000
_cell.angle_alpha   90.00
_cell.angle_beta   90.00
_cell.angle_gamma   90.00
#
_symmetry.space_group_name_H-M   'P 1'
#
loop_
_entity.id
_entity.type
_entity.pdbx_description
1 polymer ?
#
loop_
_entity_poly.entity_id
_entity_poly.type
_entity_poly.pdbx_seq_one_letter_code
_entity_poly.pdbx_strand_id
1 'polypeptide(L)'
;MVLLQRFYETGISEHLGVSGTSYSLALRRLDIASDMVRVLSEVSFESLQVNGEPCVEKIRRIGVTLLELVQQSHNLALTERAKSLFFTLLDVLSRLDSRVSQELDYNRGF
;
A
#
# COMPACT_ATOMS: atom_id res chain seq x y z
N MET A 1 -7.49 5.33 1.05
CA MET A 1 -8.56 4.31 0.87
C MET A 1 -9.78 4.52 1.73
N VAL A 2 -9.64 4.97 2.98
CA VAL A 2 -10.77 5.21 3.89
C VAL A 2 -11.89 6.04 3.26
N LEU A 3 -11.57 7.09 2.49
CA LEU A 3 -12.59 7.89 1.81
C LEU A 3 -13.37 7.08 0.76
N LEU A 4 -12.67 6.30 -0.07
CA LEU A 4 -13.29 5.43 -1.08
C LEU A 4 -14.26 4.43 -0.43
N GLN A 5 -13.83 3.82 0.68
CA GLN A 5 -14.65 2.90 1.47
C GLN A 5 -15.89 3.60 2.03
N ARG A 6 -15.73 4.80 2.62
CA ARG A 6 -16.86 5.59 3.13
C ARG A 6 -17.86 5.96 2.04
N PHE A 7 -17.38 6.37 0.87
CA PHE A 7 -18.28 6.70 -0.24
C PHE A 7 -19.04 5.48 -0.77
N TYR A 8 -18.42 4.30 -0.73
CA TYR A 8 -19.12 3.04 -1.01
C TYR A 8 -20.18 2.74 0.05
N GLU A 9 -19.84 2.87 1.33
CA GLU A 9 -20.77 2.64 2.45
C GLU A 9 -21.96 3.62 2.45
N THR A 10 -21.78 4.84 1.95
CA THR A 10 -22.86 5.83 1.81
C THR A 10 -23.64 5.70 0.50
N GLY A 11 -23.27 4.78 -0.40
CA GLY A 11 -23.94 4.59 -1.70
C GLY A 11 -23.66 5.69 -2.74
N ILE A 12 -22.60 6.48 -2.55
CA ILE A 12 -22.25 7.63 -3.43
C ILE A 12 -21.01 7.29 -4.29
N SER A 13 -20.53 6.04 -4.26
CA SER A 13 -19.35 5.57 -5.01
C SER A 13 -19.45 5.83 -6.52
N GLU A 14 -20.65 5.86 -7.09
CA GLU A 14 -20.86 6.14 -8.51
C GLU A 14 -20.38 7.54 -8.92
N HIS A 15 -20.43 8.52 -8.02
CA HIS A 15 -19.91 9.87 -8.26
C HIS A 15 -18.37 9.91 -8.38
N LEU A 16 -17.69 8.83 -7.97
CA LEU A 16 -16.23 8.67 -8.08
C LEU A 16 -15.83 7.80 -9.27
N GLY A 17 -16.78 7.49 -10.16
CA GLY A 17 -16.57 6.60 -11.30
C GLY A 17 -16.34 5.14 -10.87
N VAL A 18 -16.79 4.75 -9.69
CA VAL A 18 -16.75 3.36 -9.21
C VAL A 18 -18.19 2.86 -9.16
N SER A 19 -18.53 1.81 -9.92
CA SER A 19 -19.87 1.24 -9.82
C SER A 19 -20.15 0.80 -8.38
N GLY A 20 -21.41 0.81 -7.93
CA GLY A 20 -21.79 0.49 -6.54
C GLY A 20 -21.56 -0.96 -6.08
N THR A 21 -20.70 -1.74 -6.76
CA THR A 21 -20.45 -3.15 -6.45
C THR A 21 -19.20 -3.35 -5.59
N SER A 22 -19.18 -4.42 -4.79
CA SER A 22 -17.98 -4.79 -4.01
C SER A 22 -16.77 -5.10 -4.90
N TYR A 23 -17.00 -5.67 -6.09
CA TYR A 23 -15.95 -6.01 -7.05
C TYR A 23 -15.26 -4.77 -7.66
N SER A 24 -16.04 -3.78 -8.11
CA SER A 24 -15.51 -2.52 -8.64
C SER A 24 -14.76 -1.72 -7.57
N LEU A 25 -15.23 -1.76 -6.32
CA LEU A 25 -14.50 -1.19 -5.19
C LEU A 25 -13.15 -1.89 -5.01
N ALA A 26 -13.13 -3.23 -5.00
CA ALA A 26 -11.91 -4.02 -4.87
C ALA A 26 -10.90 -3.73 -5.99
N LEU A 27 -11.36 -3.62 -7.24
CA LEU A 27 -10.55 -3.21 -8.38
C LEU A 27 -9.95 -1.81 -8.16
N ARG A 28 -10.78 -0.82 -7.83
CA ARG A 28 -10.30 0.55 -7.62
C ARG A 28 -9.31 0.63 -6.46
N ARG A 29 -9.52 -0.15 -5.40
CA ARG A 29 -8.56 -0.29 -4.31
C ARG A 29 -7.24 -0.85 -4.86
N LEU A 30 -7.29 -1.94 -5.60
CA LEU A 30 -6.10 -2.57 -6.17
C LEU A 30 -5.31 -1.62 -7.09
N ASP A 31 -5.99 -0.83 -7.92
CA ASP A 31 -5.35 0.14 -8.81
C ASP A 31 -4.59 1.22 -8.03
N ILE A 32 -5.24 1.82 -7.01
CA ILE A 32 -4.60 2.82 -6.15
C ILE A 32 -3.37 2.21 -5.45
N ALA A 33 -3.48 0.97 -4.96
CA ALA A 33 -2.34 0.29 -4.34
C ALA A 33 -1.21 0.03 -5.34
N SER A 34 -1.55 -0.36 -6.57
CA SER A 34 -0.58 -0.57 -7.66
C SER A 34 0.18 0.71 -7.99
N ASP A 35 -0.52 1.83 -8.13
CA ASP A 35 0.11 3.13 -8.41
C ASP A 35 1.05 3.55 -7.27
N MET A 36 0.62 3.37 -6.01
CA MET A 36 1.46 3.69 -4.87
C MET A 36 2.70 2.79 -4.79
N VAL A 37 2.57 1.48 -5.01
CA VAL A 37 3.71 0.55 -5.04
C VAL A 37 4.70 0.93 -6.14
N ARG A 38 4.19 1.33 -7.32
CA ARG A 38 5.03 1.81 -8.41
C ARG A 38 5.82 3.05 -8.01
N VAL A 39 5.17 4.07 -7.44
CA VAL A 39 5.86 5.27 -6.95
C VAL A 39 6.91 4.91 -5.91
N LEU A 40 6.58 4.05 -4.93
CA LEU A 40 7.52 3.62 -3.89
C LEU A 40 8.73 2.85 -4.43
N SER A 41 8.56 2.17 -5.57
CA SER A 41 9.63 1.43 -6.24
C SER A 41 10.55 2.33 -7.08
N GLU A 42 10.02 3.46 -7.57
CA GLU A 42 10.74 4.42 -8.42
C GLU A 42 11.45 5.52 -7.60
N VAL A 43 10.95 5.84 -6.41
CA VAL A 43 11.48 6.91 -5.55
C VAL A 43 12.77 6.44 -4.84
N SER A 44 13.73 7.35 -4.70
CA SER A 44 14.98 7.06 -3.98
C SER A 44 14.73 6.78 -2.49
N PHE A 45 15.57 5.96 -1.91
CA PHE A 45 15.49 5.59 -0.51
C PHE A 45 15.55 6.81 0.42
N GLU A 46 16.50 7.71 0.16
CA GLU A 46 16.74 8.92 0.94
C GLU A 46 15.49 9.80 0.96
N SER A 47 14.78 9.87 -0.18
CA SER A 47 13.53 10.61 -0.30
C SER A 47 12.41 10.02 0.57
N LEU A 48 12.35 8.68 0.68
CA LEU A 48 11.40 8.01 1.58
C LEU A 48 11.78 8.22 3.05
N GLN A 49 13.07 8.16 3.37
CA GLN A 49 13.59 8.31 4.75
C GLN A 49 13.36 9.71 5.30
N VAL A 50 13.54 10.77 4.50
CA VAL A 50 13.28 12.17 4.91
C VAL A 50 11.82 12.37 5.38
N ASN A 51 10.88 11.60 4.84
CA ASN A 51 9.48 11.67 5.27
C ASN A 51 9.21 10.92 6.59
N GLY A 52 10.16 10.07 7.05
CA GLY A 52 10.14 9.40 8.34
C GLY A 52 8.95 8.47 8.57
N GLU A 53 8.62 8.26 9.84
CA GLU A 53 7.55 7.36 10.29
C GLU A 53 6.17 7.62 9.65
N PRO A 54 5.73 8.88 9.40
CA PRO A 54 4.48 9.13 8.69
C PRO A 54 4.42 8.53 7.28
N CYS A 55 5.56 8.42 6.57
CA CYS A 55 5.63 7.75 5.28
C CYS A 55 5.47 6.24 5.45
N VAL A 56 6.22 5.66 6.37
CA VAL A 56 6.19 4.23 6.67
C VAL A 56 4.78 3.80 7.05
N GLU A 57 4.07 4.58 7.86
CA GLU A 57 2.67 4.31 8.22
C GLU A 57 1.72 4.33 7.00
N LYS A 58 1.92 5.24 6.03
CA LYS A 58 1.15 5.23 4.78
C LYS A 58 1.42 3.96 3.97
N ILE A 59 2.68 3.52 3.91
CA ILE A 59 3.08 2.27 3.25
C ILE A 59 2.40 1.08 3.96
N ARG A 60 2.46 0.99 5.29
CA ARG A 60 1.80 -0.07 6.07
C ARG A 60 0.28 -0.10 5.83
N ARG A 61 -0.39 1.05 5.76
CA ARG A 61 -1.83 1.13 5.45
C ARG A 61 -2.20 0.56 4.08
N ILE A 62 -1.35 0.75 3.08
CA ILE A 62 -1.51 0.11 1.76
C ILE A 62 -1.33 -1.40 1.90
N GLY A 63 -0.34 -1.85 2.68
CA GLY A 63 -0.15 -3.26 3.01
C GLY A 63 -1.39 -3.91 3.62
N VAL A 64 -1.99 -3.28 4.65
CA VAL A 64 -3.25 -3.75 5.27
C VAL A 64 -4.38 -3.85 4.25
N THR A 65 -4.53 -2.83 3.40
CA THR A 65 -5.50 -2.85 2.31
C THR A 65 -5.31 -4.02 1.37
N LEU A 66 -4.06 -4.32 0.97
CA LEU A 66 -3.77 -5.43 0.08
C LEU A 66 -4.07 -6.77 0.74
N LEU A 67 -3.77 -6.92 2.03
CA LEU A 67 -4.13 -8.11 2.81
C LEU A 67 -5.64 -8.30 2.93
N GLU A 68 -6.41 -7.24 3.14
CA GLU A 68 -7.87 -7.30 3.12
C GLU A 68 -8.38 -7.80 1.77
N LEU A 69 -7.84 -7.30 0.65
CA LEU A 69 -8.22 -7.76 -0.69
C LEU A 69 -7.88 -9.24 -0.90
N VAL A 70 -6.72 -9.70 -0.42
CA VAL A 70 -6.32 -11.12 -0.47
C VAL A 70 -7.29 -12.01 0.31
N GLN A 71 -7.79 -11.54 1.45
CA GLN A 71 -8.70 -12.32 2.31
C GLN A 71 -10.15 -12.29 1.83
N GLN A 72 -10.61 -11.16 1.28
CA GLN A 72 -12.04 -10.92 1.03
C GLN A 72 -12.45 -11.14 -0.43
N SER A 73 -11.51 -11.17 -1.38
CA SER A 73 -11.88 -11.31 -2.79
C SER A 73 -12.12 -12.77 -3.19
N HIS A 74 -13.25 -13.03 -3.83
CA HIS A 74 -13.56 -14.32 -4.46
C HIS A 74 -12.95 -14.46 -5.86
N ASN A 75 -12.17 -13.47 -6.31
CA ASN A 75 -11.57 -13.44 -7.64
C ASN A 75 -10.08 -13.77 -7.54
N LEU A 76 -9.70 -14.92 -8.09
CA LEU A 76 -8.31 -15.40 -8.02
C LEU A 76 -7.30 -14.42 -8.65
N ALA A 77 -7.64 -13.76 -9.75
CA ALA A 77 -6.75 -12.81 -10.40
C ALA A 77 -6.52 -11.54 -9.56
N LEU A 78 -7.57 -11.04 -8.89
CA LEU A 78 -7.44 -9.95 -7.93
C LEU A 78 -6.54 -10.36 -6.75
N THR A 79 -6.79 -11.54 -6.19
CA THR A 79 -6.03 -12.06 -5.06
C THR A 79 -4.55 -12.22 -5.40
N GLU A 80 -4.20 -12.84 -6.53
CA GLU A 80 -2.81 -13.03 -6.93
C GLU A 80 -2.10 -11.70 -7.21
N ARG A 81 -2.79 -10.75 -7.85
CA ARG A 81 -2.23 -9.42 -8.07
C ARG A 81 -2.03 -8.65 -6.76
N ALA A 82 -2.98 -8.73 -5.82
CA ALA A 82 -2.84 -8.11 -4.50
C ALA A 82 -1.67 -8.70 -3.70
N LYS A 83 -1.47 -10.03 -3.76
CA LYS A 83 -0.30 -10.69 -3.15
C LYS A 83 1.02 -10.19 -3.74
N SER A 84 1.12 -10.12 -5.07
CA SER A 84 2.33 -9.65 -5.75
C SER A 84 2.71 -8.21 -5.34
N LEU A 85 1.73 -7.31 -5.30
CA LEU A 85 1.93 -5.94 -4.82
C LEU A 85 2.33 -5.91 -3.34
N PHE A 86 1.73 -6.76 -2.51
CA PHE A 86 2.06 -6.84 -1.09
C PHE A 86 3.51 -7.28 -0.84
N PHE A 87 4.00 -8.29 -1.57
CA PHE A 87 5.40 -8.71 -1.47
C PHE A 87 6.37 -7.62 -1.90
N THR A 88 6.04 -6.85 -2.94
CA THR A 88 6.85 -5.70 -3.36
C THR A 88 6.91 -4.64 -2.26
N LEU A 89 5.77 -4.38 -1.62
CA LEU A 89 5.69 -3.41 -0.52
C LEU A 89 6.46 -3.87 0.73
N LEU A 90 6.49 -5.18 1.02
CA LEU A 90 7.32 -5.75 2.08
C LEU A 90 8.82 -5.58 1.79
N ASP A 91 9.26 -5.74 0.55
CA ASP A 91 10.66 -5.50 0.17
C ASP A 91 11.07 -4.03 0.39
N VAL A 92 10.18 -3.08 0.04
CA VAL A 92 10.42 -1.65 0.32
C VAL A 92 10.55 -1.40 1.83
N LEU A 93 9.64 -1.97 2.63
CA LEU A 93 9.67 -1.80 4.09
C LEU A 93 10.91 -2.45 4.74
N SER A 94 11.31 -3.63 4.31
CA SER A 94 12.48 -4.32 4.85
C SER A 94 13.78 -3.58 4.56
N ARG A 95 13.88 -2.97 3.36
CA ARG A 95 15.00 -2.10 2.99
C ARG A 95 15.06 -0.84 3.83
N LEU A 96 13.91 -0.22 4.14
CA LEU A 96 13.79 0.92 5.07
C LEU A 96 14.29 0.56 6.46
N ASP A 97 13.89 -0.59 6.98
CA ASP A 97 14.26 -1.02 8.34
C ASP A 97 15.76 -1.41 8.45
N SER A 98 16.27 -2.16 7.48
CA SER A 98 17.66 -2.65 7.48
C SER A 98 18.70 -1.52 7.45
N ARG A 99 18.44 -0.43 6.71
CA ARG A 99 19.35 0.71 6.58
C ARG A 99 19.31 1.64 7.78
N VAL A 100 18.14 1.83 8.40
CA VAL A 100 18.04 2.54 9.69
C VAL A 100 18.88 1.82 10.75
N SER A 101 18.83 0.48 10.78
CA SER A 101 19.71 -0.29 11.66
C SER A 101 21.20 -0.04 11.36
N GLN A 102 21.61 -0.01 10.09
CA GLN A 102 23.01 0.26 9.69
C GLN A 102 23.48 1.68 10.08
N GLU A 103 22.64 2.71 9.92
CA GLU A 103 22.98 4.07 10.32
C GLU A 103 23.09 4.21 11.85
N LEU A 104 22.21 3.55 12.60
CA LEU A 104 22.26 3.52 14.06
C LEU A 104 23.50 2.79 14.58
N ASP A 105 23.87 1.68 13.95
CA ASP A 105 25.08 0.92 14.31
C ASP A 105 26.36 1.69 13.98
N TYR A 106 26.40 2.40 12.85
CA TYR A 106 27.50 3.29 12.50
C TYR A 106 27.66 4.44 13.50
N ASN A 107 26.56 5.08 13.92
CA ASN A 107 26.59 6.17 14.91
C ASN A 107 26.92 5.73 16.35
N ARG A 108 26.76 4.44 16.69
CA ARG A 108 27.16 3.88 18.00
C ARG A 108 28.62 3.40 18.03
N GLY A 109 29.32 3.39 16.90
CA GLY A 109 30.70 2.94 16.77
C GLY A 109 31.77 3.99 17.08
N PHE A 110 31.41 5.16 17.61
CA PHE A 110 32.31 6.25 18.01
C PHE A 110 32.19 6.58 19.50
#